data_AF-A0A0S4KR85-F1
#
_entry.id   AF-A0A0S4KR85-F1
#
_cell.length_a   1.000
_cell.length_b   1.000
_cell.length_c   1.000
_cell.angle_alpha   90.00
_cell.angle_beta   90.00
_cell.angle_gamma   90.00
#
_symmetry.space_group_name_H-M   'P 1'
#
loop_
_entity.id
_entity.type
_entity.pdbx_description
1 polymer ?
#
loop_
_entity_poly.entity_id
_entity_poly.type
_entity_poly.pdbx_seq_one_letter_code
_entity_poly.pdbx_strand_id
1 'polypeptide(L)' 'MPKEAFIILIGRNGRCFVPDGNTVLEAGDVLWVSADHESSARLRDILKGAGPDR' A
#
# COMPACT_ATOMS: atom_id res chain seq x y z
N MET A 1 -4.34 -3.70 -7.18
CA MET A 1 -5.01 -3.39 -5.91
C MET A 1 -6.48 -3.77 -6.01
N PRO A 2 -7.14 -4.20 -4.92
CA PRO A 2 -8.60 -4.35 -4.88
C PRO A 2 -9.28 -3.05 -5.33
N LYS A 3 -10.43 -3.12 -6.03
CA LYS A 3 -11.09 -1.94 -6.61
C LYS A 3 -11.56 -0.95 -5.54
N GLU A 4 -11.84 -1.47 -4.35
CA GLU A 4 -12.41 -0.78 -3.20
C GLU A 4 -11.34 -0.37 -2.18
N ALA A 5 -10.05 -0.49 -2.54
CA ALA A 5 -8.92 -0.09 -1.71
C ALA A 5 -8.14 1.07 -2.35
N PHE A 6 -7.96 2.16 -1.58
CA PHE A 6 -7.26 3.37 -2.01
C PHE A 6 -6.03 3.62 -1.15
N ILE A 7 -4.88 3.79 -1.78
CA ILE A 7 -3.69 4.36 -1.13
C ILE A 7 -3.89 5.87 -1.12
N ILE A 8 -4.11 6.44 0.07
CA ILE A 8 -4.42 7.87 0.23
C ILE A 8 -3.18 8.70 0.57
N LEU A 9 -2.15 8.06 1.13
CA LEU A 9 -0.90 8.70 1.52
C LEU A 9 0.24 7.69 1.52
N ILE A 10 1.41 8.13 1.05
CA ILE A 10 2.66 7.38 1.12
C ILE A 10 3.66 8.17 1.97
N GLY A 11 4.24 7.50 2.96
CA GLY A 11 5.37 7.97 3.73
C GLY A 11 6.66 7.37 3.18
N ARG A 12 7.59 8.22 2.73
CA ARG A 12 8.89 7.82 2.19
C ARG A 12 9.97 8.80 2.67
N ASN A 13 11.07 8.28 3.21
CA ASN A 13 12.22 9.08 3.65
C ASN A 13 11.83 10.25 4.58
N GLY A 14 10.94 10.00 5.55
CA GLY A 14 10.48 11.01 6.51
C GLY A 14 9.52 12.07 5.95
N ARG A 15 9.05 11.92 4.71
CA ARG A 15 8.08 12.81 4.07
C ARG A 15 6.82 12.04 3.69
N CYS A 16 5.70 12.75 3.65
CA CYS A 16 4.42 12.21 3.19
C CYS A 16 3.95 12.91 1.92
N PHE A 17 3.32 12.16 1.01
CA PHE A 17 2.71 12.70 -0.21
C PHE A 17 1.50 11.85 -0.66
N VAL A 18 0.57 12.48 -1.38
CA VAL A 18 -0.58 11.80 -1.98
C VAL A 18 -0.16 11.23 -3.34
N PRO A 19 -0.38 9.93 -3.61
CA PRO A 19 -0.04 9.34 -4.90
C PRO A 19 -0.98 9.83 -6.02
N ASP A 20 -0.46 9.91 -7.23
CA ASP A 20 -1.15 10.45 -8.42
C ASP A 20 -1.72 9.37 -9.36
N GLY A 21 -1.68 8.11 -8.93
CA GLY A 21 -2.10 6.95 -9.73
C GLY A 21 -1.01 6.34 -10.62
N ASN A 22 0.07 7.07 -10.91
CA ASN A 22 1.27 6.55 -11.58
C ASN A 22 2.42 6.27 -10.60
N THR A 23 2.23 6.63 -9.33
CA THR A 23 3.21 6.47 -8.28
C THR A 23 3.62 5.00 -8.11
N VAL A 24 4.93 4.75 -8.25
CA VAL A 24 5.53 3.44 -8.03
C VAL A 24 5.88 3.28 -6.55
N LEU A 25 5.45 2.17 -5.94
CA LEU A 25 5.79 1.81 -4.57
C LEU A 25 7.24 1.33 -4.48
N GLU A 26 7.94 1.76 -3.44
CA GLU A 26 9.33 1.42 -3.18
C GLU A 26 9.46 0.68 -1.85
N ALA A 27 10.53 -0.11 -1.71
CA ALA A 27 10.83 -0.76 -0.45
C ALA A 27 11.05 0.28 0.66
N GLY A 28 10.42 0.06 1.82
CA GLY A 28 10.47 0.99 2.95
C GLY A 28 9.35 2.04 2.95
N ASP A 29 8.49 2.07 1.94
CA ASP A 29 7.28 2.89 1.98
C ASP A 29 6.34 2.47 3.10
N VAL A 30 5.76 3.47 3.77
CA VAL A 30 4.63 3.30 4.68
C VAL A 30 3.37 3.77 3.98
N LEU A 31 2.38 2.88 3.85
CA LEU A 31 1.15 3.16 3.13
C LEU A 31 0.00 3.39 4.11
N TRP A 32 -0.72 4.50 3.95
CA TRP A 32 -2.04 4.66 4.54
C TRP A 32 -3.09 4.28 3.51
N VAL A 33 -3.91 3.30 3.87
CA VAL A 33 -4.88 2.70 2.97
C VAL A 33 -6.27 2.77 3.56
N SER A 34 -7.23 3.24 2.76
CA SER A 34 -8.64 3.12 3.03
C SER A 34 -9.19 1.92 2.25
N ALA A 35 -9.87 1.00 2.93
CA ALA A 35 -10.48 -0.18 2.32
C ALA A 35 -11.66 -0.63 3.20
N ASP A 36 -12.64 -1.27 2.59
CA ASP A 36 -13.67 -1.99 3.34
C ASP A 36 -13.10 -3.26 4.02
N HIS A 37 -13.94 -3.94 4.81
CA HIS A 37 -13.51 -5.07 5.61
C HIS A 37 -12.92 -6.20 4.75
N GLU A 38 -13.61 -6.58 3.67
CA GLU A 38 -13.21 -7.65 2.76
C GLU A 38 -11.90 -7.32 2.03
N SER A 39 -11.81 -6.12 1.46
CA SER A 39 -10.65 -5.63 0.72
C SER A 39 -9.43 -5.45 1.61
N SER A 40 -9.62 -5.11 2.90
CA SER A 40 -8.52 -5.01 3.86
C SER A 40 -7.79 -6.34 4.07
N ALA A 41 -8.52 -7.46 4.05
CA ALA A 41 -7.94 -8.79 4.21
C ALA A 41 -7.08 -9.16 3.01
N ARG A 42 -7.64 -9.01 1.81
CA ARG A 42 -6.93 -9.27 0.55
C ARG A 42 -5.71 -8.39 0.38
N LEU A 43 -5.78 -7.12 0.79
CA LEU A 43 -4.66 -6.20 0.72
C LEU A 43 -3.49 -6.65 1.62
N ARG A 44 -3.78 -7.15 2.83
CA ARG A 44 -2.73 -7.68 3.72
C ARG A 44 -1.97 -8.83 3.07
N ASP A 45 -2.65 -9.72 2.35
CA ASP A 45 -1.99 -10.84 1.68
C ASP A 45 -1.09 -10.38 0.52
N ILE A 46 -1.54 -9.38 -0.25
CA ILE A 46 -0.74 -8.77 -1.33
C ILE A 46 0.52 -8.11 -0.76
N LEU A 47 0.38 -7.34 0.33
CA LEU A 47 1.51 -6.62 0.95
C LEU A 47 2.47 -7.55 1.71
N LYS A 48 2.00 -8.71 2.19
CA LYS A 48 2.84 -9.74 2.82
C LYS A 48 3.66 -10.56 1.81
N GLY A 49 3.41 -10.42 0.51
CA GLY A 49 4.02 -11.21 -0.56
C GLY A 49 5.52 -11.00 -0.84
N ALA A 50 6.28 -10.36 0.06
CA ALA A 50 7.73 -10.15 -0.06
C ALA A 50 8.48 -10.39 1.28
N GLY A 51 8.08 -11.42 2.04
CA GLY A 51 8.86 -11.94 3.18
C GLY A 51 10.01 -12.87 2.73
N PRO A 52 11.03 -13.10 3.57
CA PRO A 52 12.44 -13.31 3.18
C PRO A 52 12.82 -14.67 2.55
N ASP A 53 11.86 -15.54 2.21
CA ASP A 53 12.14 -16.87 1.65
C ASP A 53 12.00 -16.93 0.12
N ARG A 54 12.59 -15.96 -0.59
CA ARG A 54 12.90 -16.04 -2.03
C ARG A 54 14.29 -15.52 -2.32
#